data_AF-A0AAU6PIM0-F1
#
_entry.id   AF-A0AAU6PIM0-F1
#
_cell.length_a   1.000
_cell.length_b   1.000
_cell.length_c   1.000
_cell.angle_alpha   90.00
_cell.angle_beta   90.00
_cell.angle_gamma   90.00
#
_symmetry.space_group_name_H-M   'P 1'
#
loop_
_entity.id
_entity.type
_entity.pdbx_description
1 polymer ?
#
loop_
_entity_poly.entity_id
_entity_poly.type
_entity_poly.pdbx_seq_one_letter_code
_entity_poly.pdbx_strand_id
1 'polypeptide(L)'
;MVLISTTAFANEGQELHEESCVACHRVQHDDAFYMRDDRKMSDFPALRTQVSMCANVVGAGWFPEEEKTVLDYLNKQHYKFK
;
A
#
# COMPACT_ATOMS: atom_id res chain seq x y z
N MET A 1 -18.24 25.19 0.03
CA MET A 1 -18.58 23.77 -0.14
C MET A 1 -17.73 23.00 0.86
N VAL A 2 -18.31 22.53 1.95
CA VAL A 2 -17.61 21.75 2.96
C VAL A 2 -17.65 20.31 2.47
N LEU A 3 -16.51 19.81 1.97
CA LEU A 3 -16.37 18.39 1.62
C LEU A 3 -16.16 17.62 2.92
N ILE A 4 -17.27 17.26 3.56
CA ILE A 4 -17.30 16.21 4.57
C ILE A 4 -17.38 14.89 3.79
N SER A 5 -16.22 14.34 3.41
CA SER A 5 -16.14 12.96 2.93
C SER A 5 -16.13 12.03 4.13
N THR A 6 -17.31 11.55 4.53
CA THR A 6 -17.49 10.54 5.59
C THR A 6 -17.58 9.11 5.05
N THR A 7 -17.13 8.85 3.83
CA THR A 7 -17.02 7.49 3.30
C THR A 7 -15.68 6.88 3.71
N ALA A 8 -15.70 6.23 4.88
CA ALA A 8 -14.80 5.17 5.33
C ALA A 8 -13.51 4.94 4.51
N PHE A 9 -12.37 5.35 5.09
CA PHE A 9 -10.96 5.03 4.75
C PHE A 9 -10.62 3.52 4.58
N ALA A 10 -11.61 2.62 4.60
CA ALA A 10 -11.37 1.18 4.57
C ALA A 10 -10.99 0.65 3.18
N ASN A 11 -11.45 1.32 2.11
CA ASN A 11 -11.18 0.91 0.72
C ASN A 11 -10.17 1.82 0.00
N GLU A 12 -9.91 3.02 0.52
CA GLU A 12 -9.00 4.00 -0.07
C GLU A 12 -7.58 3.43 -0.24
N GLY A 13 -7.05 2.75 0.77
CA GLY A 13 -5.73 2.12 0.68
C GLY A 13 -5.62 1.00 -0.36
N GLN A 14 -6.72 0.28 -0.63
CA GLN A 14 -6.76 -0.74 -1.68
C GLN A 14 -6.79 -0.09 -3.06
N GLU A 15 -7.65 0.91 -3.26
CA GLU A 15 -7.81 1.62 -4.52
C GLU A 15 -6.51 2.32 -4.92
N LEU A 16 -5.91 3.09 -4.01
CA LEU A 16 -4.61 3.75 -4.24
C LEU A 16 -3.52 2.73 -4.60
N HIS A 17 -3.49 1.60 -3.90
CA HIS A 17 -2.55 0.51 -4.19
C HIS A 17 -2.76 -0.08 -5.61
N GLU A 18 -4.01 -0.39 -5.97
CA GLU A 18 -4.38 -0.93 -7.27
C GLU A 18 -4.07 0.03 -8.42
N GLU A 19 -4.17 1.35 -8.20
CA GLU A 19 -3.81 2.35 -9.20
C GLU A 19 -2.29 2.54 -9.36
N SER A 20 -1.54 2.44 -8.27
CA SER A 20 -0.13 2.86 -8.23
C SER A 20 0.86 1.70 -8.39
N CYS A 21 0.68 0.60 -7.66
CA CYS A 21 1.68 -0.46 -7.61
C CYS A 21 1.67 -1.35 -8.86
N VAL A 22 0.52 -1.46 -9.53
CA VAL A 22 0.37 -2.19 -10.81
C VAL A 22 1.11 -1.53 -11.98
N ALA A 23 1.42 -0.24 -11.87
CA ALA A 23 2.07 0.52 -12.92
C ALA A 23 3.45 -0.06 -13.29
N CYS A 24 4.17 -0.58 -12.30
CA CYS A 24 5.47 -1.25 -12.48
C CYS A 24 5.37 -2.78 -12.36
N HIS A 25 4.49 -3.30 -11.52
CA HIS A 25 4.28 -4.73 -11.32
C HIS A 25 3.01 -5.20 -12.03
N ARG A 26 3.12 -5.50 -13.33
CA ARG A 26 2.03 -6.10 -14.14
C ARG A 26 1.85 -7.59 -13.84
N VAL A 27 1.71 -7.92 -12.56
CA VAL A 27 1.47 -9.26 -12.03
C VAL A 27 0.31 -9.18 -11.04
N GLN A 28 -0.24 -10.33 -10.67
CA GLN A 28 -1.24 -10.36 -9.61
C GLN A 28 -0.59 -9.98 -8.27
N HIS A 29 -1.24 -9.06 -7.56
CA HIS A 29 -0.84 -8.61 -6.24
C HIS A 29 -1.57 -9.41 -5.16
N ASP A 30 -1.24 -10.70 -5.08
CA ASP A 30 -1.78 -11.64 -4.10
C ASP A 30 -0.70 -12.09 -3.10
N ASP A 31 -1.03 -13.02 -2.22
CA ASP A 31 -0.08 -13.57 -1.25
C ASP A 31 1.13 -14.21 -1.93
N ALA A 32 1.02 -14.77 -3.13
CA ALA A 32 2.18 -15.32 -3.83
C ALA A 32 3.17 -14.21 -4.22
N PHE A 33 2.69 -12.99 -4.49
CA PHE A 33 3.54 -11.84 -4.73
C PHE A 33 4.17 -11.29 -3.45
N TYR A 34 3.39 -11.06 -2.38
CA TYR A 34 3.87 -10.39 -1.16
C TYR A 34 4.55 -11.32 -0.15
N MET A 35 4.10 -12.56 -0.06
CA MET A 35 4.52 -13.54 0.96
C MET A 35 5.50 -14.58 0.42
N ARG A 36 6.14 -14.32 -0.72
CA ARG A 36 7.21 -15.17 -1.27
C ARG A 36 8.29 -15.48 -0.22
N ASP A 37 8.89 -16.67 -0.32
CA ASP A 37 9.88 -17.17 0.65
C ASP A 37 11.10 -16.24 0.78
N ASP A 38 11.47 -15.56 -0.31
CA ASP A 38 12.57 -14.60 -0.38
C ASP A 38 12.12 -13.14 -0.21
N ARG A 39 10.96 -12.89 0.42
CA ARG A 39 10.44 -11.53 0.60
C ARG A 39 11.42 -10.69 1.42
N LYS A 40 11.57 -9.42 1.00
CA LYS A 40 12.48 -8.47 1.66
C LYS A 40 11.87 -7.77 2.87
N MET A 41 10.54 -7.78 2.97
CA MET A 41 9.80 -7.07 3.99
C MET A 41 9.57 -8.06 5.12
N SER A 42 10.38 -7.91 6.16
CA SER A 42 10.38 -8.76 7.36
C SER A 42 9.67 -8.13 8.55
N ASP A 43 9.43 -6.82 8.50
CA ASP A 43 8.79 -6.05 9.56
C ASP A 43 8.05 -4.82 9.01
N PHE A 44 7.31 -4.14 9.90
CA PHE A 44 6.48 -2.99 9.56
C PHE A 44 7.31 -1.77 9.10
N PRO A 45 8.46 -1.42 9.70
CA PRO A 45 9.36 -0.38 9.18
C PRO A 45 9.86 -0.64 7.75
N ALA A 46 10.26 -1.88 7.43
CA ALA A 46 10.70 -2.26 6.09
C ALA A 46 9.56 -2.14 5.08
N LEU A 47 8.35 -2.60 5.45
CA LEU A 47 7.16 -2.44 4.61
C LEU A 47 6.86 -0.98 4.33
N ARG A 48 6.83 -0.12 5.37
CA ARG A 48 6.63 1.33 5.20
C ARG A 48 7.63 1.91 4.22
N THR A 49 8.91 1.60 4.41
CA THR A 49 10.00 2.10 3.56
C THR A 49 9.80 1.70 2.10
N GLN A 50 9.35 0.47 1.84
CA GLN A 50 9.00 0.04 0.49
C GLN A 50 7.82 0.83 -0.07
N VAL A 51 6.74 0.99 0.69
CA VAL A 51 5.54 1.72 0.22
C VAL A 51 5.91 3.15 -0.16
N SER A 52 6.68 3.86 0.67
CA SER A 52 7.16 5.21 0.36
C SER A 52 8.02 5.22 -0.91
N MET A 53 8.91 4.23 -1.09
CA MET A 53 9.74 4.12 -2.29
C MET A 53 8.87 3.90 -3.54
N CYS A 54 7.93 2.96 -3.50
CA CYS A 54 7.02 2.68 -4.61
C CYS A 54 6.23 3.93 -5.00
N ALA A 55 5.62 4.61 -4.01
CA ALA A 55 4.84 5.83 -4.21
C ALA A 55 5.66 6.93 -4.90
N ASN A 56 6.93 7.11 -4.49
CA ASN A 56 7.83 8.09 -5.10
C ASN A 56 8.23 7.70 -6.54
N VAL A 57 8.53 6.42 -6.78
CA VAL A 57 8.96 5.95 -8.12
C VAL A 57 7.85 6.13 -9.16
N VAL A 58 6.60 5.87 -8.80
CA VAL A 58 5.46 6.05 -9.71
C VAL A 58 4.90 7.47 -9.69
N GLY A 59 5.44 8.35 -8.84
CA GLY A 59 4.98 9.73 -8.71
C GLY A 59 3.54 9.84 -8.21
N ALA A 60 3.15 8.97 -7.26
CA ALA A 60 1.77 8.86 -6.78
C ALA A 60 1.24 10.14 -6.13
N GLY A 61 2.12 10.99 -5.60
CA GLY A 61 1.75 12.29 -5.04
C GLY A 61 0.91 12.22 -3.76
N TRP A 62 0.92 11.07 -3.08
CA TRP A 62 0.12 10.83 -1.88
C TRP A 62 0.49 11.74 -0.71
N PHE A 63 -0.52 12.16 0.02
CA PHE A 63 -0.37 12.72 1.36
C PHE A 63 0.01 11.62 2.37
N PRO A 64 0.59 11.98 3.53
CA PRO A 64 0.99 11.00 4.55
C PRO A 64 -0.15 10.09 5.03
N GLU A 65 -1.38 10.61 5.08
CA GLU A 65 -2.57 9.86 5.47
C GLU A 65 -2.94 8.80 4.43
N GLU A 66 -2.88 9.14 3.15
CA GLU A 66 -3.14 8.22 2.02
C GLU A 66 -2.11 7.09 2.02
N GLU A 67 -0.81 7.41 2.14
CA GLU A 67 0.25 6.41 2.25
C GLU A 67 0.03 5.48 3.44
N LYS A 68 -0.43 6.03 4.57
CA LYS A 68 -0.78 5.24 5.75
C LYS A 68 -1.94 4.28 5.46
N THR A 69 -2.97 4.68 4.72
CA THR A 69 -4.08 3.76 4.36
C THR A 69 -3.59 2.58 3.51
N VAL A 70 -2.67 2.82 2.57
CA VAL A 70 -2.04 1.77 1.74
C VAL A 70 -1.21 0.82 2.60
N LEU A 71 -0.41 1.37 3.52
CA LEU A 71 0.40 0.59 4.46
C LEU A 71 -0.49 -0.28 5.36
N ASP A 72 -1.58 0.28 5.88
CA ASP A 72 -2.53 -0.44 6.72
C ASP A 72 -3.25 -1.53 5.93
N TYR A 73 -3.64 -1.28 4.68
CA TYR A 73 -4.22 -2.26 3.77
C TYR A 73 -3.25 -3.43 3.55
N LEU A 74 -2.03 -3.16 3.10
CA LEU A 74 -1.04 -4.21 2.81
C LEU A 74 -0.69 -5.02 4.07
N ASN A 75 -0.51 -4.35 5.21
CA ASN A 75 -0.21 -5.04 6.46
C ASN A 75 -1.41 -5.87 6.94
N LYS A 76 -2.62 -5.33 6.84
CA LYS A 76 -3.85 -6.03 7.22
C LYS A 76 -4.13 -7.21 6.32
N GLN A 77 -3.88 -7.15 5.01
CA GLN A 77 -4.21 -8.24 4.10
C GLN A 77 -3.12 -9.32 4.10
N HIS A 78 -1.86 -8.92 3.93
CA HIS A 78 -0.78 -9.87 3.63
C HIS A 78 0.18 -10.06 4.81
N TYR A 79 0.77 -8.97 5.33
CA TYR A 79 1.97 -9.09 6.19
C TYR A 79 1.71 -9.41 7.67
N LYS A 80 0.62 -8.87 8.25
CA LYS A 80 0.21 -9.06 9.65
C LYS A 80 1.31 -8.73 10.67
N PHE A 81 2.19 -7.76 10.38
CA PHE A 81 3.19 -7.29 11.31
C PHE A 81 2.56 -6.62 12.53
N LYS A 82 3.22 -6.78 13.68
CA LYS A 82 2.82 -6.18 14.97
C LYS A 82 3.44 -4.81 15.17
#